data_AF-A0A1W9WWD9-F1
#
_entry.id   AF-A0A1W9WWD9-F1
#
_cell.length_a   1.000
_cell.length_b   1.000
_cell.length_c   1.000
_cell.angle_alpha   90.00
_cell.angle_beta   90.00
_cell.angle_gamma   90.00
#
_symmetry.space_group_name_H-M   'P 1'
#
loop_
_entity.id
_entity.type
_entity.pdbx_description
1 polymer ?
#
loop_
_entity_poly.entity_id
_entity_poly.type
_entity_poly.pdbx_seq_one_letter_code
_entity_poly.pdbx_strand_id
1 'polypeptide(L)'
;MTAQMTISIFTLVIYLIIIFVFNKARIKYAGGKVGTVINLILITVCLLFVADYVIIFDQILDAEVLSIIRALFRTAALSFLAYGGAKIADS
;
A
#
# COMPACT_ATOMS: atom_id res chain seq x y z
N MET A 1 -25.90 4.80 2.50
CA MET A 1 -24.55 4.22 2.72
C MET A 1 -24.07 4.69 4.08
N THR A 2 -23.48 3.81 4.90
CA THR A 2 -22.84 4.21 6.16
C THR A 2 -21.55 4.98 5.87
N ALA A 3 -21.17 5.93 6.73
CA ALA A 3 -19.99 6.75 6.54
C ALA A 3 -18.70 5.93 6.36
N GLN A 4 -18.56 4.81 7.07
CA GLN A 4 -17.43 3.89 6.94
C GLN A 4 -17.35 3.23 5.55
N MET A 5 -18.48 2.82 4.96
CA MET A 5 -18.48 2.26 3.60
C MET A 5 -18.06 3.32 2.58
N THR A 6 -18.57 4.55 2.73
CA THR A 6 -18.19 5.67 1.85
C THR A 6 -16.70 5.94 1.93
N ILE A 7 -16.13 6.06 3.13
CA ILE A 7 -14.69 6.26 3.33
C ILE A 7 -13.90 5.13 2.67
N SER A 8 -14.28 3.87 2.94
CA SER A 8 -13.57 2.71 2.38
C SER A 8 -13.55 2.76 0.85
N ILE A 9 -14.70 2.97 0.20
CA ILE A 9 -14.80 3.04 -1.26
C ILE A 9 -13.96 4.20 -1.83
N PHE A 10 -14.00 5.39 -1.23
CA PHE A 10 -13.13 6.49 -1.67
C PHE A 10 -11.65 6.14 -1.50
N THR A 11 -11.26 5.51 -0.39
CA THR A 11 -9.90 5.02 -0.16
C THR A 11 -9.50 3.96 -1.19
N LEU A 12 -10.42 3.06 -1.61
CA LEU A 12 -10.20 2.12 -2.72
C LEU A 12 -9.79 2.86 -3.98
N VAL A 13 -10.60 3.85 -4.36
CA VAL A 13 -10.45 4.58 -5.62
C VAL A 13 -9.13 5.33 -5.61
N ILE A 14 -8.76 5.95 -4.49
CA ILE A 14 -7.47 6.61 -4.33
C ILE A 14 -6.32 5.60 -4.49
N TYR A 15 -6.38 4.45 -3.84
CA TYR A 15 -5.35 3.42 -3.99
C TYR A 15 -5.22 2.93 -5.44
N LEU A 16 -6.34 2.71 -6.14
CA LEU A 16 -6.32 2.32 -7.55
C LEU A 16 -5.71 3.41 -8.45
N ILE A 17 -6.03 4.68 -8.21
CA ILE A 17 -5.44 5.81 -8.93
C ILE A 17 -3.92 5.85 -8.70
N ILE A 18 -3.47 5.73 -7.45
CA ILE A 18 -2.05 5.72 -7.11
C ILE A 18 -1.35 4.57 -7.85
N ILE A 19 -1.85 3.33 -7.71
CA ILE A 19 -1.25 2.17 -8.37
C ILE A 19 -1.20 2.38 -9.89
N PHE A 20 -2.26 2.87 -10.51
CA PHE A 20 -2.32 3.09 -11.95
C PHE A 20 -1.32 4.16 -12.42
N VAL A 21 -1.32 5.32 -11.77
CA VAL A 21 -0.44 6.46 -12.12
C VAL A 21 1.03 6.08 -11.92
N PHE A 22 1.37 5.47 -10.78
CA PHE A 22 2.73 5.05 -10.50
C PHE A 22 3.18 3.88 -11.39
N ASN A 23 2.28 2.95 -11.75
CA ASN A 23 2.64 1.89 -12.70
C ASN A 23 2.92 2.45 -14.09
N LYS A 24 2.14 3.44 -14.56
CA LYS A 24 2.42 4.15 -15.81
C LYS A 24 3.76 4.90 -15.75
N ALA A 25 4.05 5.54 -14.61
CA ALA A 25 5.34 6.19 -14.38
C ALA A 25 6.50 5.19 -14.36
N ARG A 26 6.32 3.99 -13.77
CA ARG A 26 7.33 2.92 -13.74
C ARG A 26 7.77 2.52 -15.14
N ILE A 27 6.82 2.35 -16.06
CA ILE A 27 7.10 1.99 -17.45
C ILE A 27 7.86 3.13 -18.15
N LYS A 28 7.50 4.38 -17.89
CA LYS A 28 8.14 5.56 -18.49
C LYS A 28 9.56 5.82 -17.98
N TYR A 29 9.84 5.53 -16.70
CA TYR A 29 11.14 5.74 -16.05
C TYR A 29 11.88 4.42 -15.77
N ALA A 30 11.65 3.40 -16.60
CA ALA A 30 12.24 2.07 -16.42
C ALA A 30 13.77 2.14 -16.49
N GLY A 31 14.46 1.59 -15.47
CA GLY A 31 15.90 1.38 -15.49
C GLY A 31 16.79 2.42 -14.79
N GLY A 32 16.22 3.36 -14.02
CA GLY A 32 16.99 4.34 -13.22
C GLY A 32 16.60 4.38 -11.74
N LYS A 33 17.30 5.19 -10.94
CA LYS A 33 16.98 5.41 -9.50
C LYS A 33 15.50 5.78 -9.30
N VAL A 34 14.95 6.60 -10.20
CA VAL A 34 13.52 6.98 -10.21
C VAL A 34 12.60 5.77 -10.35
N GLY A 35 12.92 4.82 -11.23
CA GLY A 35 12.16 3.57 -11.39
C GLY A 35 12.17 2.71 -10.13
N THR A 36 13.31 2.65 -9.43
CA THR A 36 13.43 1.95 -8.15
C THR A 36 12.59 2.60 -7.05
N VAL A 37 12.59 3.94 -6.95
CA VAL A 37 11.71 4.68 -6.02
C VAL A 37 10.23 4.39 -6.34
N ILE A 38 9.84 4.45 -7.61
CA ILE A 38 8.47 4.17 -8.03
C ILE A 38 8.07 2.74 -7.66
N ASN A 39 8.95 1.75 -7.86
CA ASN A 39 8.67 0.37 -7.50
C ASN A 39 8.50 0.19 -5.99
N LEU A 40 9.29 0.91 -5.19
CA LEU A 40 9.16 0.92 -3.74
C LEU A 40 7.85 1.56 -3.26
N ILE A 41 7.43 2.66 -3.88
CA ILE A 41 6.13 3.28 -3.61
C ILE A 41 5.00 2.30 -3.96
N LEU A 42 5.08 1.63 -5.13
CA LEU A 42 4.08 0.63 -5.53
C LEU A 42 3.96 -0.50 -4.51
N ILE A 43 5.08 -1.06 -4.04
CA ILE A 43 5.06 -2.13 -3.03
C ILE A 43 4.46 -1.63 -1.71
N THR A 44 4.87 -0.45 -1.25
CA THR A 44 4.35 0.16 -0.02
C THR A 44 2.84 0.37 -0.10
N VAL A 45 2.36 0.92 -1.22
CA VAL A 45 0.93 1.18 -1.44
C VAL A 45 0.14 -0.11 -1.53
N CYS A 46 0.68 -1.16 -2.16
CA CYS A 46 0.05 -2.49 -2.17
C CYS A 46 -0.07 -3.08 -0.75
N LEU A 47 0.96 -2.95 0.10
CA LEU A 47 0.91 -3.42 1.48
C LEU A 47 -0.12 -2.63 2.31
N LEU A 48 -0.18 -1.31 2.13
CA LEU A 48 -1.19 -0.47 2.79
C LEU A 48 -2.61 -0.79 2.33
N PHE A 49 -2.79 -1.05 1.03
CA PHE A 49 -4.06 -1.49 0.48
C PHE A 49 -4.53 -2.78 1.16
N VAL A 50 -3.66 -3.80 1.26
CA VAL A 50 -3.98 -5.05 1.97
C VAL A 50 -4.31 -4.80 3.43
N ALA A 51 -3.57 -3.92 4.12
CA ALA A 51 -3.83 -3.59 5.52
C ALA A 51 -5.22 -2.96 5.73
N ASP A 52 -5.64 -2.07 4.83
CA ASP A 52 -6.94 -1.40 4.93
C ASP A 52 -8.10 -2.28 4.50
N TYR A 53 -7.88 -3.19 3.56
CA TYR A 53 -8.91 -4.08 3.02
C TYR A 53 -9.01 -5.45 3.71
N VAL A 54 -8.17 -5.71 4.71
CA VAL A 54 -8.26 -6.93 5.51
C VAL A 54 -9.62 -7.07 6.22
N ILE A 55 -10.35 -5.97 6.38
CA ILE A 55 -11.72 -5.95 6.91
C ILE A 55 -12.73 -6.74 6.07
N ILE A 56 -12.43 -7.04 4.80
CA ILE A 56 -13.27 -7.94 3.98
C ILE A 56 -13.31 -9.35 4.59
N PHE A 57 -12.26 -9.76 5.31
CA PHE A 57 -12.17 -11.07 5.97
C PHE A 57 -12.84 -11.12 7.35
N ASP A 58 -13.54 -10.07 7.77
CA ASP A 58 -14.25 -10.01 9.06
C ASP A 58 -15.28 -11.14 9.24
N GLN A 59 -15.83 -11.68 8.15
CA GLN A 59 -16.75 -12.83 8.20
C GLN A 59 -16.05 -14.17 8.49
N ILE A 60 -14.72 -14.24 8.36
CA ILE A 60 -13.93 -15.48 8.41
C ILE A 60 -12.95 -15.47 9.60
N LEU A 61 -12.48 -14.30 10.00
CA LEU A 61 -11.45 -14.11 11.03
C LEU A 61 -11.99 -13.30 12.20
N ASP A 62 -11.52 -13.63 13.39
CA ASP A 62 -11.86 -12.88 14.60
C ASP A 62 -11.30 -11.44 14.56
N ALA A 63 -12.00 -10.51 15.22
CA ALA A 63 -11.65 -9.09 15.22
C ALA A 63 -10.23 -8.82 15.76
N GLU A 64 -9.76 -9.63 16.72
CA GLU A 64 -8.40 -9.52 17.26
C GLU A 64 -7.35 -9.88 16.20
N VAL A 65 -7.57 -10.98 15.48
CA VAL A 65 -6.70 -11.43 14.38
C VAL A 65 -6.68 -10.40 13.26
N LEU A 66 -7.84 -9.84 12.90
CA LEU A 66 -7.98 -8.79 11.90
C LEU A 66 -7.13 -7.55 12.26
N SER A 67 -7.18 -7.14 13.53
CA SER A 67 -6.41 -6.02 14.05
C SER A 67 -4.90 -6.26 13.97
N ILE A 68 -4.44 -7.46 14.35
CA ILE A 68 -3.04 -7.86 14.27
C ILE A 68 -2.55 -7.82 12.82
N ILE A 69 -3.31 -8.40 11.89
CA ILE A 69 -2.93 -8.43 10.47
C ILE A 69 -2.85 -7.01 9.92
N ARG A 70 -3.83 -6.15 10.25
CA ARG A 70 -3.84 -4.75 9.84
C ARG A 70 -2.62 -3.99 10.35
N ALA A 71 -2.25 -4.17 11.62
CA ALA A 71 -1.08 -3.55 12.21
C ALA A 71 0.21 -4.07 11.55
N LEU A 72 0.31 -5.37 11.30
CA LEU A 72 1.47 -6.01 10.70
C LEU A 72 1.74 -5.51 9.28
N PHE A 73 0.72 -5.48 8.42
CA PHE A 73 0.87 -4.97 7.05
C PHE A 73 1.18 -3.47 7.01
N ARG A 74 0.60 -2.66 7.91
CA ARG A 74 0.94 -1.23 8.02
C ARG A 74 2.39 -1.01 8.44
N THR A 75 2.83 -1.69 9.50
CA THR A 75 4.20 -1.58 9.98
C THR A 75 5.19 -2.07 8.92
N ALA A 76 4.87 -3.17 8.22
CA ALA A 76 5.65 -3.65 7.09
C ALA A 76 5.74 -2.58 5.99
N ALA A 77 4.61 -2.01 5.55
CA ALA A 77 4.60 -0.98 4.52
C ALA A 77 5.49 0.23 4.88
N LEU A 78 5.35 0.74 6.10
CA LEU A 78 6.16 1.87 6.59
C LEU A 78 7.65 1.50 6.70
N SER A 79 7.95 0.27 7.10
CA SER A 79 9.33 -0.24 7.17
C SER A 79 9.94 -0.35 5.77
N PHE A 80 9.22 -0.93 4.80
CA PHE A 80 9.67 -1.01 3.41
C PHE A 80 9.94 0.38 2.82
N LEU A 81 9.06 1.34 3.11
CA LEU A 81 9.24 2.73 2.69
C LEU A 81 10.49 3.36 3.30
N ALA A 82 10.68 3.23 4.61
CA ALA A 82 11.81 3.83 5.33
C ALA A 82 13.16 3.20 4.93
N TYR A 83 13.28 1.87 5.03
CA TYR A 83 14.53 1.16 4.74
C TYR A 83 14.85 1.18 3.25
N GLY A 84 13.86 0.91 2.40
CA GLY A 84 14.13 0.91 0.98
C GLY A 84 14.34 2.32 0.43
N GLY A 85 13.71 3.35 1.02
CA GLY A 85 14.02 4.75 0.71
C GLY A 85 15.47 5.11 1.05
N ALA A 86 15.95 4.74 2.25
CA ALA A 86 17.35 4.92 2.64
C ALA A 86 18.32 4.20 1.71
N LYS A 87 18.04 2.92 1.38
CA LYS A 87 18.87 2.13 0.45
C LYS A 87 18.97 2.74 -0.95
N ILE A 88 17.89 3.35 -1.44
CA ILE A 88 17.90 4.02 -2.74
C ILE A 88 18.66 5.35 -2.68
N ALA A 89 18.67 6.03 -1.53
CA ALA A 89 19.42 7.27 -1.34
C ALA A 89 20.94 7.03 -1.26
N ASP A 90 21.37 5.91 -0.65
CA ASP A 90 22.79 5.51 -0.55
C ASP A 90 23.37 4.92 -1.86
N SER A 91 22.52 4.41 -2.76
CA SER A 91 22.91 3.90 -4.09
C SER A 91 22.97 5.02 -5.12
#